data_AF-A0A357LDV3-F1
#
_entry.id   AF-A0A357LDV3-F1
#
_cell.length_a   1.000
_cell.length_b   1.000
_cell.length_c   1.000
_cell.angle_alpha   90.00
_cell.angle_beta   90.00
_cell.angle_gamma   90.00
#
_symmetry.space_group_name_H-M   'P 1'
#
loop_
_entity.id
_entity.type
_entity.pdbx_description
1 polymer ?
#
loop_
_entity_poly.entity_id
_entity_poly.type
_entity_poly.pdbx_seq_one_letter_code
_entity_poly.pdbx_strand_id
1 'polypeptide(L)' 'MEGTSHGWLDRELSGCRLPDARLQGRLRNLLAKMSVAVGEPIPRACEDWAATKAAYRFFSNDRFCEHEILAGHFDATRG' A
#
# COMPACT_ATOMS: atom_id res chain seq x y z
N MET A 1 21.71 7.96 -1.45
CA MET A 1 21.19 7.98 -0.06
C MET A 1 19.74 8.41 -0.11
N GLU A 2 18.83 7.46 -0.33
CA GLU A 2 17.40 7.75 -0.56
C GLU A 2 16.62 7.28 0.67
N GLY A 3 16.71 8.09 1.73
CA GLY A 3 16.29 7.73 3.08
C GLY A 3 15.18 8.62 3.61
N THR A 4 14.24 9.06 2.77
CA THR A 4 13.15 9.98 3.16
C THR A 4 11.74 9.52 2.76
N SER A 5 11.57 8.32 2.20
CA SER A 5 10.27 7.91 1.62
C SER A 5 9.39 7.02 2.53
N HIS A 6 9.80 6.72 3.77
CA HIS A 6 9.08 5.78 4.64
C HIS A 6 8.21 6.44 5.72
N GLY A 7 8.57 7.62 6.21
CA GLY A 7 7.88 8.27 7.32
C GLY A 7 6.51 8.82 6.93
N TRP A 8 6.33 9.24 5.67
CA TRP A 8 5.02 9.64 5.17
C TRP A 8 4.11 8.41 4.98
N LEU A 9 4.65 7.26 4.53
CA LEU A 9 3.91 5.99 4.45
C LEU A 9 3.45 5.50 5.82
N ASP A 10 4.28 5.64 6.86
CA ASP A 10 3.88 5.32 8.24
C ASP A 10 2.68 6.16 8.68
N ARG A 11 2.70 7.46 8.34
CA ARG A 11 1.61 8.37 8.68
C ARG A 11 0.34 8.03 7.90
N GLU A 12 0.46 7.82 6.60
CA GLU A 12 -0.68 7.48 5.72
C GLU A 12 -1.35 6.18 6.15
N LEU A 13 -0.55 5.18 6.51
CA LEU A 13 -1.03 3.86 6.93
C LEU A 13 -1.40 3.79 8.42
N SER A 14 -1.23 4.86 9.20
CA SER A 14 -1.46 4.83 10.65
C SER A 14 -2.92 4.49 11.03
N GLY A 15 -3.88 4.87 10.18
CA GLY A 15 -5.29 4.51 10.33
C GLY A 15 -5.70 3.21 9.63
N CYS A 16 -4.80 2.58 8.87
CA CYS A 16 -5.08 1.35 8.13
C CYS A 16 -5.10 0.14 9.06
N ARG A 17 -6.26 -0.51 9.19
CA ARG A 17 -6.46 -1.66 10.09
C ARG A 17 -6.69 -2.93 9.30
N LEU A 18 -5.60 -3.58 8.88
CA LEU A 18 -5.68 -4.89 8.23
C LEU A 18 -5.68 -6.04 9.26
N PRO A 19 -6.31 -7.19 8.95
CA PRO A 19 -6.50 -8.31 9.88
C PRO A 19 -5.21 -8.96 10.41
N ASP A 20 -4.08 -8.80 9.74
CA ASP A 20 -2.80 -9.30 10.21
C ASP A 20 -1.61 -8.40 9.83
N ALA A 21 -0.55 -8.48 10.64
CA ALA A 21 0.65 -7.65 10.49
C ALA A 21 1.43 -7.92 9.18
N ARG A 22 1.30 -9.12 8.61
CA ARG A 22 1.97 -9.45 7.33
C ARG A 22 1.27 -8.72 6.19
N LEU A 23 -0.05 -8.56 6.25
CA LEU A 23 -0.80 -7.77 5.27
C LEU A 23 -0.43 -6.29 5.35
N GLN A 24 -0.27 -5.73 6.56
CA GLN A 24 0.20 -4.34 6.72
C GLN A 24 1.61 -4.14 6.14
N GLY A 25 2.52 -5.08 6.43
CA GLY A 25 3.87 -5.05 5.85
C GLY A 25 3.88 -5.16 4.32
N ARG A 26 3.00 -5.97 3.75
CA ARG A 26 2.82 -6.08 2.29
C ARG A 26 2.28 -4.79 1.69
N LEU A 27 1.24 -4.20 2.29
CA LEU A 27 0.67 -2.93 1.83
C LEU A 27 1.74 -1.83 1.82
N ARG A 28 2.53 -1.73 2.90
CA ARG A 28 3.64 -0.78 2.98
C ARG A 28 4.64 -0.94 1.85
N ASN A 29 5.10 -2.17 1.60
CA ASN A 29 6.06 -2.45 0.53
C ASN A 29 5.49 -2.08 -0.85
N LEU A 30 4.22 -2.44 -1.08
CA LEU A 30 3.54 -2.13 -2.32
C LEU A 30 3.41 -0.62 -2.55
N LEU A 31 2.99 0.14 -1.52
CA LEU A 31 2.89 1.60 -1.61
C LEU A 31 4.24 2.27 -1.78
N ALA A 32 5.31 1.75 -1.17
CA ALA A 32 6.66 2.26 -1.40
C ALA A 32 7.04 2.16 -2.89
N LYS A 33 6.78 1.00 -3.52
CA LYS A 33 7.00 0.81 -4.96
C LYS A 33 6.13 1.70 -5.83
N MET A 34 4.84 1.82 -5.51
CA MET A 34 3.90 2.66 -6.25
C MET A 34 4.23 4.16 -6.11
N SER A 35 4.76 4.59 -4.95
CA SER A 35 5.11 5.99 -4.69
C SER A 35 6.27 6.51 -5.53
N VAL A 36 7.16 5.64 -5.99
CA VAL A 36 8.26 6.00 -6.90
C VAL A 36 7.86 5.87 -8.37
N ALA A 37 6.70 5.27 -8.66
CA ALA A 37 6.16 5.01 -9.99
C ALA A 37 4.73 5.57 -10.14
N VAL A 38 4.50 6.80 -9.64
CA VAL A 38 3.18 7.43 -9.68
C VAL A 38 2.72 7.62 -11.14
N GLY A 39 1.47 7.27 -11.42
CA GLY A 39 0.88 7.32 -12.76
C GLY A 39 1.16 6.09 -13.62
N GLU A 40 2.01 5.17 -13.14
CA GLU A 40 2.33 3.93 -13.84
C GLU A 40 1.39 2.78 -13.47
N PRO A 41 1.17 1.84 -14.39
CA PRO A 41 0.36 0.66 -14.08
C PRO A 41 1.10 -0.26 -13.10
N ILE A 42 0.35 -1.00 -12.27
CA ILE A 42 0.89 -1.92 -11.24
C ILE A 42 2.01 -2.84 -11.77
N PRO A 43 1.92 -3.44 -12.98
CA PRO A 43 3.00 -4.25 -13.52
C PRO A 43 4.32 -3.49 -13.72
N ARG A 44 4.27 -2.21 -14.11
CA ARG A 44 5.48 -1.39 -14.26
C ARG A 44 6.07 -1.03 -12.90
N ALA A 45 5.24 -0.76 -11.89
CA ALA A 45 5.69 -0.49 -10.52
C ALA A 45 6.24 -1.74 -9.80
N CYS A 46 5.80 -2.94 -10.18
CA CYS A 46 6.23 -4.19 -9.55
C CYS A 46 7.49 -4.80 -10.17
N GLU A 47 7.84 -4.41 -11.40
CA GLU A 47 9.02 -4.81 -12.21
C GLU A 47 9.15 -6.31 -12.53
N ASP A 48 8.46 -7.19 -11.79
CA ASP A 48 8.42 -8.63 -12.05
C ASP A 48 6.98 -9.20 -11.99
N TRP A 49 6.79 -10.33 -12.67
CA TRP A 49 5.48 -10.96 -12.80
C TRP A 49 4.96 -11.59 -11.51
N ALA A 50 5.85 -12.10 -10.66
CA ALA A 50 5.46 -12.71 -9.39
C ALA A 50 4.96 -11.64 -8.41
N ALA A 51 5.63 -10.49 -8.32
CA ALA A 51 5.24 -9.32 -7.56
C ALA A 51 3.94 -8.71 -8.10
N THR A 52 3.79 -8.62 -9.43
CA THR A 52 2.55 -8.16 -10.06
C THR A 52 1.37 -9.04 -9.66
N LYS A 53 1.52 -10.37 -9.76
CA LYS A 53 0.49 -11.33 -9.30
C LYS A 53 0.21 -11.19 -7.81
N ALA A 54 1.25 -11.02 -7.00
CA ALA A 54 1.10 -10.84 -5.56
C ALA A 54 0.34 -9.56 -5.22
N ALA A 55 0.57 -8.46 -5.95
CA ALA A 55 -0.15 -7.20 -5.80
C ALA A 55 -1.64 -7.37 -6.11
N TYR A 56 -1.97 -7.98 -7.26
CA TYR A 56 -3.38 -8.23 -7.60
C TYR A 56 -4.07 -9.15 -6.59
N ARG A 57 -3.41 -10.24 -6.15
CA ARG A 57 -3.93 -11.13 -5.11
C ARG A 57 -4.08 -10.45 -3.76
N PHE A 58 -3.24 -9.46 -3.47
CA PHE A 58 -3.36 -8.66 -2.27
C PHE A 58 -4.61 -7.80 -2.33
N PHE A 59 -4.85 -7.07 -3.43
CA PHE A 59 -6.04 -6.25 -3.58
C PHE A 59 -7.34 -7.04 -3.75
N SER A 60 -7.28 -8.27 -4.26
CA SER A 60 -8.42 -9.17 -4.38
C SER A 60 -8.65 -10.03 -3.13
N ASN A 61 -8.05 -9.67 -1.99
CA ASN A 61 -8.17 -10.44 -0.75
C ASN A 61 -9.52 -10.16 -0.10
N ASP A 62 -10.24 -11.21 0.29
CA ASP A 62 -11.58 -11.14 0.89
C ASP A 62 -11.56 -10.78 2.39
N ARG A 63 -10.38 -10.79 3.01
CA ARG A 63 -10.21 -10.52 4.45
C ARG A 63 -10.26 -9.02 4.80
N PHE A 64 -10.20 -8.14 3.81
CA PHE A 64 -10.32 -6.70 3.96
C PHE A 64 -10.90 -6.09 2.69
N CYS A 65 -11.42 -4.87 2.77
CA CYS A 65 -11.86 -4.10 1.63
C CYS A 65 -11.04 -2.80 1.47
N GLU A 66 -11.37 -2.02 0.45
CA GLU A 66 -10.74 -0.74 0.18
C GLU A 66 -10.86 0.24 1.36
N HIS A 67 -11.96 0.17 2.13
CA HIS A 67 -12.17 1.05 3.26
C HIS A 67 -11.08 0.90 4.33
N GLU A 68 -10.67 -0.33 4.67
CA GLU A 68 -9.57 -0.52 5.63
C GLU A 68 -8.24 0.02 5.11
N ILE A 69 -8.01 -0.04 3.79
CA ILE A 69 -6.80 0.50 3.15
C ILE A 69 -6.78 2.02 3.23
N LEU A 70 -7.91 2.67 2.92
CA LEU A 70 -8.04 4.13 2.82
C LEU A 70 -8.41 4.81 4.15
N ALA A 71 -8.69 4.06 5.21
CA ALA A 71 -9.12 4.62 6.49
C ALA A 71 -8.18 5.71 7.03
N GLY A 72 -6.86 5.49 6.96
CA GLY A 72 -5.87 6.49 7.38
C GLY A 72 -5.90 7.76 6.54
N HIS A 73 -6.12 7.63 5.23
CA HIS A 73 -6.29 8.76 4.33
C HIS A 73 -7.55 9.57 4.66
N PHE A 74 -8.67 8.89 4.92
CA PHE A 74 -9.92 9.55 5.29
C PHE A 74 -9.82 10.27 6.62
N ASP A 75 -9.16 9.69 7.61
CA ASP A 75 -8.95 10.33 8.91
C ASP A 75 -8.05 11.57 8.78
N ALA A 76 -7.03 11.53 7.93
CA ALA A 76 -6.16 12.68 7.66
C ALA A 76 -6.86 13.82 6.88
N THR A 77 -7.90 13.49 6.11
CA THR A 77 -8.60 14.43 5.21
C THR A 77 -9.95 14.91 5.76
N ARG A 78 -10.39 14.39 6.92
CA ARG A 78 -11.56 14.90 7.64
C ARG A 78 -11.28 16.31 8.18
N GLY A 79 -11.81 17.32 7.48
CA GLY A 79 -11.91 18.70 7.93
C GLY A 79 -13.08 18.93 8.87
#